data_AF-A0A925B0P8-F1
#
_entry.id   AF-A0A925B0P8-F1
#
_cell.length_a   1.000
_cell.length_b   1.000
_cell.length_c   1.000
_cell.angle_alpha   90.00
_cell.angle_beta   90.00
_cell.angle_gamma   90.00
#
_symmetry.space_group_name_H-M   'P 1'
#
loop_
_entity.id
_entity.type
_entity.pdbx_description
1 polymer ?
#
loop_
_entity_poly.entity_id
_entity_poly.type
_entity_poly.pdbx_seq_one_letter_code
_entity_poly.pdbx_strand_id
1 'polypeptide(L)'
;MRFIQTSGLCVLCAFLFVFVSADVSAKDEWLQVRSKNFNLIGNASERDIRKVATKLEQFRETFRQLFTKTNLTASIPTNVVVFKSDGAYKPFKPIRADGKIDNFVAGYFQPGEDVNYITLSTDGEDADTYGTIFHEYVHFIINTSFGKTDVPPWFNEGLAEYYQTFTIEEDQKVKLGLPQSNHLLLLQQNKLIPLETLFKINNYSLGQNANHSRSIFYAESWALIHYLVQGGKSEGLG
;
A
#
# COMPACT_ATOMS: atom_id res chain seq x y z
N MET A 1 56.89 14.41 -77.11
CA MET A 1 56.26 13.26 -76.42
C MET A 1 56.50 13.46 -74.91
N ARG A 2 55.43 13.42 -74.10
CA ARG A 2 55.31 13.81 -72.66
C ARG A 2 55.35 15.32 -72.39
N PHE A 3 54.64 15.90 -71.41
CA PHE A 3 53.33 15.73 -70.74
C PHE A 3 53.19 17.01 -69.88
N ILE A 4 51.99 17.55 -69.63
CA ILE A 4 51.51 18.10 -68.34
C ILE A 4 50.21 18.88 -68.60
N GLN A 5 49.12 18.31 -68.12
CA GLN A 5 47.79 18.89 -68.05
C GLN A 5 47.55 19.22 -66.56
N THR A 6 47.30 20.49 -66.24
CA THR A 6 46.76 20.97 -64.96
C THR A 6 45.54 21.81 -65.36
N SER A 7 44.39 21.87 -64.71
CA SER A 7 44.01 21.80 -63.29
C SER A 7 42.52 21.37 -63.27
N GLY A 8 42.03 20.59 -62.32
CA GLY A 8 41.60 21.08 -61.01
C GLY A 8 40.21 20.51 -60.72
N LEU A 9 40.14 19.43 -59.96
CA LEU A 9 38.89 18.81 -59.54
C LEU A 9 38.43 19.50 -58.24
N CYS A 10 37.39 20.32 -58.31
CA CYS A 10 36.71 20.84 -57.10
C CYS A 10 35.94 19.69 -56.45
N VAL A 11 36.43 19.17 -55.33
CA VAL A 11 35.67 18.27 -54.47
C VAL A 11 34.76 19.11 -53.59
N LEU A 12 33.46 19.09 -53.89
CA LEU A 12 32.42 19.69 -53.07
C LEU A 12 32.12 18.73 -51.89
N CYS A 13 32.62 19.03 -50.70
CA CYS A 13 32.23 18.30 -49.49
C CYS A 13 30.82 18.74 -49.06
N ALA A 14 29.82 17.92 -49.35
CA ALA A 14 28.48 18.07 -48.80
C ALA A 14 28.47 17.61 -47.33
N PHE A 15 28.36 18.56 -46.40
CA PHE A 15 28.10 18.26 -44.99
C PHE A 15 26.64 17.85 -44.82
N LEU A 16 26.39 16.55 -44.64
CA LEU A 16 25.11 16.04 -44.17
C LEU A 16 24.96 16.44 -42.68
N PHE A 17 24.07 17.37 -42.38
CA PHE A 17 23.60 17.59 -41.01
C PHE A 17 22.67 16.42 -40.63
N VAL A 18 23.21 15.47 -39.88
CA VAL A 18 22.40 14.47 -39.19
C VAL A 18 21.71 15.18 -38.03
N PHE A 19 20.41 15.45 -38.18
CA PHE A 19 19.56 15.83 -37.05
C PHE A 19 19.43 14.61 -36.14
N VAL A 20 20.25 14.57 -35.09
CA VAL A 20 20.03 13.66 -33.97
C VAL A 20 18.81 14.21 -33.24
N SER A 21 17.64 13.61 -33.47
CA SER A 21 16.51 13.76 -32.55
C SER A 21 16.95 13.16 -31.21
N ALA A 22 17.43 14.01 -30.32
CA ALA A 22 17.50 13.64 -28.93
C ALA A 22 16.05 13.42 -28.47
N ASP A 23 15.70 12.19 -28.11
CA ASP A 23 14.48 11.92 -27.36
C ASP A 23 14.57 12.74 -26.08
N VAL A 24 13.96 13.92 -26.09
CA VAL A 24 13.69 14.68 -24.87
C VAL A 24 12.69 13.82 -24.11
N SER A 25 13.19 13.00 -23.20
CA SER A 25 12.36 12.37 -22.18
C SER A 25 11.64 13.51 -21.47
N ALA A 26 10.34 13.66 -21.76
CA ALA A 26 9.52 14.65 -21.10
C ALA A 26 9.66 14.43 -19.60
N LYS A 27 10.18 15.44 -18.89
CA LYS A 27 10.33 15.40 -17.45
C LYS A 27 8.96 15.04 -16.86
N ASP A 28 8.90 13.98 -16.07
CA ASP A 28 7.65 13.56 -15.43
C ASP A 28 7.00 14.76 -14.73
N GLU A 29 5.77 15.07 -15.14
CA GLU A 29 4.97 16.12 -14.52
C GLU A 29 4.42 15.59 -13.20
N TRP A 30 4.69 16.32 -12.11
CA TRP A 30 4.15 16.01 -10.80
C TRP A 30 2.94 16.90 -10.52
N LEU A 31 1.83 16.27 -10.19
CA LEU A 31 0.56 16.92 -9.92
C LEU A 31 0.24 16.85 -8.43
N GLN A 32 -0.49 17.85 -7.94
CA GLN A 32 -0.99 17.89 -6.57
C GLN A 32 -2.51 17.88 -6.57
N VAL A 33 -3.11 17.02 -5.75
CA VAL A 33 -4.55 16.93 -5.50
C VAL A 33 -4.78 17.00 -4.00
N ARG A 34 -5.83 17.68 -3.58
CA ARG A 34 -6.20 17.78 -2.16
C ARG A 34 -7.61 17.25 -1.94
N SER A 35 -7.79 16.41 -0.94
CA SER A 35 -9.08 15.95 -0.46
C SER A 35 -9.34 16.49 0.95
N LYS A 36 -10.40 16.02 1.62
CA LYS A 36 -10.77 16.50 2.96
C LYS A 36 -9.70 16.17 4.00
N ASN A 37 -9.13 14.98 3.93
CA ASN A 37 -8.21 14.43 4.93
C ASN A 37 -6.81 14.10 4.38
N PHE A 38 -6.59 14.20 3.06
CA PHE A 38 -5.33 13.82 2.42
C PHE A 38 -4.78 14.90 1.50
N ASN A 39 -3.45 15.05 1.49
CA ASN A 39 -2.73 15.80 0.47
C ASN A 39 -2.01 14.79 -0.43
N LEU A 40 -2.36 14.76 -1.72
CA LEU A 40 -1.81 13.83 -2.68
C LEU A 40 -0.87 14.55 -3.64
N ILE A 41 0.26 13.92 -3.94
CA ILE A 41 1.24 14.39 -4.91
C ILE A 41 1.75 13.19 -5.73
N GLY A 42 1.99 13.34 -7.02
CA GLY A 42 2.40 12.18 -7.82
C GLY A 42 2.66 12.47 -9.28
N ASN A 43 3.35 11.55 -9.95
CA ASN A 43 3.54 11.55 -11.40
C ASN A 43 2.52 10.66 -12.14
N ALA A 44 1.52 10.14 -11.43
CA ALA A 44 0.34 9.49 -12.02
C ALA A 44 -0.62 10.49 -12.66
N SER A 45 -1.54 10.00 -13.49
CA SER A 45 -2.56 10.86 -14.09
C SER A 45 -3.45 11.49 -13.01
N GLU A 46 -3.93 12.72 -13.23
CA GLU A 46 -4.84 13.37 -12.27
C GLU A 46 -6.06 12.49 -11.95
N ARG A 47 -6.59 11.79 -12.96
CA ARG A 47 -7.69 10.84 -12.81
C ARG A 47 -7.36 9.76 -11.78
N ASP A 48 -6.18 9.16 -11.88
CA ASP A 48 -5.80 8.05 -11.00
C ASP A 48 -5.45 8.57 -9.59
N ILE A 49 -4.81 9.74 -9.46
CA ILE A 49 -4.62 10.40 -8.15
C ILE A 49 -5.97 10.68 -7.46
N ARG A 50 -6.97 11.15 -8.22
CA ARG A 50 -8.32 11.37 -7.68
C ARG A 50 -9.01 10.08 -7.26
N LYS A 51 -8.82 8.96 -7.98
CA LYS A 51 -9.34 7.64 -7.58
C LYS A 51 -8.74 7.18 -6.25
N VAL A 52 -7.42 7.32 -6.09
CA VAL A 52 -6.72 7.04 -4.82
C VAL A 52 -7.32 7.88 -3.68
N ALA A 53 -7.50 9.18 -3.91
CA ALA A 53 -8.09 10.08 -2.92
C ALA A 53 -9.49 9.61 -2.50
N THR A 54 -10.36 9.29 -3.47
CA THR A 54 -11.71 8.79 -3.18
C THR A 54 -11.67 7.52 -2.33
N LYS A 55 -10.84 6.53 -2.69
CA LYS A 55 -10.78 5.26 -1.97
C LYS A 55 -10.30 5.43 -0.52
N LEU A 56 -9.29 6.25 -0.30
CA LEU A 56 -8.78 6.57 1.04
C LEU A 56 -9.80 7.34 1.89
N GLU A 57 -10.54 8.28 1.29
CA GLU A 57 -11.60 9.01 1.98
C GLU A 57 -12.77 8.10 2.36
N GLN A 58 -13.18 7.20 1.48
CA GLN A 58 -14.24 6.24 1.77
C GLN A 58 -13.85 5.26 2.88
N PHE A 59 -12.60 4.77 2.88
CA PHE A 59 -12.08 3.95 3.96
C PHE A 59 -12.11 4.70 5.29
N ARG A 60 -11.55 5.91 5.34
CA ARG A 60 -11.53 6.75 6.55
C ARG A 60 -12.94 7.07 7.06
N GLU A 61 -13.86 7.40 6.16
CA GLU A 61 -15.25 7.69 6.51
C GLU A 61 -15.97 6.46 7.07
N THR A 62 -15.73 5.27 6.51
CA THR A 62 -16.24 4.01 7.06
C THR A 62 -15.78 3.81 8.51
N PHE A 63 -14.49 4.00 8.78
CA PHE A 63 -13.96 3.88 10.14
C PHE A 63 -14.52 4.94 11.09
N ARG A 64 -14.71 6.17 10.62
CA ARG A 64 -15.37 7.22 11.40
C ARG A 64 -16.79 6.81 11.83
N GLN A 65 -17.52 6.09 10.96
CA GLN A 65 -18.86 5.60 11.25
C GLN A 65 -18.87 4.36 12.16
N LEU A 66 -17.92 3.45 12.01
CA LEU A 66 -17.79 2.28 12.88
C LEU A 66 -17.36 2.65 14.30
N PHE A 67 -16.45 3.63 14.42
CA PHE A 67 -15.82 4.03 15.67
C PHE A 67 -16.27 5.43 16.11
N THR A 68 -17.58 5.63 16.24
CA THR A 68 -18.20 6.95 16.52
C THR A 68 -17.77 7.61 17.84
N LYS A 69 -17.31 6.82 18.81
CA LYS A 69 -16.82 7.31 20.12
C LYS A 69 -15.33 7.67 20.10
N THR A 70 -14.69 7.48 18.96
CA THR A 70 -13.24 7.59 18.82
C THR A 70 -12.91 8.91 18.14
N ASN A 71 -12.05 9.71 18.77
CA ASN A 71 -11.77 11.06 18.32
C ASN A 71 -10.75 11.05 17.17
N LEU A 72 -11.18 10.68 15.96
CA LEU A 72 -10.34 10.66 14.75
C LEU A 72 -9.94 12.06 14.24
N THR A 73 -10.38 13.11 14.94
CA THR A 73 -10.20 14.54 14.62
C THR A 73 -8.82 15.09 14.99
N ALA A 74 -8.04 14.40 15.83
CA ALA A 74 -6.61 14.68 15.97
C ALA A 74 -5.85 14.05 14.79
N SER A 75 -6.16 14.48 13.57
CA SER A 75 -5.63 13.88 12.35
C SER A 75 -4.22 14.40 12.12
N ILE A 76 -3.22 13.64 12.56
CA ILE A 76 -1.87 13.74 12.00
C ILE A 76 -1.99 13.81 10.47
N PRO A 77 -1.51 14.89 9.82
CA PRO A 77 -1.65 15.07 8.38
C PRO A 77 -1.13 13.86 7.60
N THR A 78 -1.90 13.36 6.64
CA THR A 78 -1.49 12.23 5.80
C THR A 78 -1.19 12.72 4.38
N ASN A 79 0.09 12.61 4.01
CA ASN A 79 0.55 12.89 2.66
C ASN A 79 0.60 11.60 1.85
N VAL A 80 0.13 11.63 0.60
CA VAL A 80 0.06 10.47 -0.28
C VAL A 80 0.91 10.73 -1.50
N VAL A 81 1.87 9.85 -1.77
CA VAL A 81 2.70 9.88 -2.98
C VAL A 81 2.22 8.80 -3.94
N VAL A 82 1.71 9.22 -5.10
CA VAL A 82 1.08 8.34 -6.09
C VAL A 82 1.96 8.21 -7.31
N PHE A 83 2.50 7.01 -7.52
CA PHE A 83 3.38 6.70 -8.64
C PHE A 83 2.59 6.10 -9.79
N LYS A 84 2.92 6.51 -11.02
CA LYS A 84 2.28 6.00 -12.25
C LYS A 84 2.52 4.52 -12.54
N SER A 85 3.59 3.96 -11.97
CA SER A 85 4.00 2.57 -12.18
C SER A 85 4.94 2.06 -11.10
N ASP A 86 5.06 0.74 -11.00
CA ASP A 86 5.94 0.02 -10.08
C ASP A 86 7.40 0.45 -10.29
N GLY A 87 7.80 0.63 -11.54
CA GLY A 87 9.14 1.13 -11.88
C GLY A 87 9.41 2.53 -11.34
N ALA A 88 8.41 3.42 -11.33
CA ALA A 88 8.53 4.74 -10.74
C ALA A 88 8.49 4.69 -9.20
N TYR A 89 7.76 3.73 -8.62
CA TYR A 89 7.65 3.55 -7.18
C TYR A 89 8.88 2.86 -6.56
N LYS A 90 9.55 1.97 -7.30
CA LYS A 90 10.66 1.12 -6.84
C LYS A 90 11.71 1.81 -5.96
N PRO A 91 12.18 3.05 -6.26
CA PRO A 91 13.16 3.74 -5.42
C PRO A 91 12.63 4.17 -4.04
N PHE A 92 11.31 4.21 -3.86
CA PHE A 92 10.61 4.68 -2.66
C PHE A 92 10.00 3.52 -1.85
N LYS A 93 10.10 2.29 -2.34
CA LYS A 93 9.63 1.10 -1.63
C LYS A 93 10.47 0.85 -0.36
N PRO A 94 9.88 0.27 0.69
CA PRO A 94 10.60 -0.03 1.92
C PRO A 94 11.75 -1.02 1.67
N ILE A 95 12.80 -0.88 2.49
CA ILE A 95 13.95 -1.78 2.48
C ILE A 95 13.73 -2.84 3.56
N ARG A 96 13.84 -4.11 3.18
CA ARG A 96 13.72 -5.25 4.09
C ARG A 96 14.96 -5.36 4.97
N ALA A 97 14.86 -6.16 6.03
CA ALA A 97 15.98 -6.39 6.96
C ALA A 97 17.27 -6.92 6.30
N ASP A 98 17.18 -7.55 5.13
CA ASP A 98 18.34 -8.03 4.36
C ASP A 98 18.95 -6.97 3.42
N GLY A 99 18.52 -5.71 3.53
CA GLY A 99 19.02 -4.58 2.75
C GLY A 99 18.47 -4.49 1.33
N LYS A 100 17.56 -5.38 0.92
CA LYS A 100 16.94 -5.36 -0.41
C LYS A 100 15.60 -4.65 -0.38
N ILE A 101 15.29 -3.97 -1.49
CA ILE A 101 13.96 -3.39 -1.73
C ILE A 101 12.89 -4.48 -1.64
N ASP A 102 11.80 -4.19 -0.94
CA ASP A 102 10.64 -5.06 -0.93
C ASP A 102 9.83 -4.90 -2.23
N ASN A 103 10.12 -5.75 -3.22
CA ASN A 103 9.45 -5.66 -4.52
C ASN A 103 7.97 -6.06 -4.46
N PHE A 104 7.51 -6.74 -3.40
CA PHE A 104 6.13 -7.22 -3.29
C PHE A 104 5.17 -6.17 -2.71
N VAL A 105 5.70 -5.04 -2.24
CA VAL A 105 4.88 -3.94 -1.71
C VAL A 105 4.40 -3.06 -2.86
N ALA A 106 3.10 -3.11 -3.18
CA ALA A 106 2.46 -2.23 -4.15
C ALA A 106 1.97 -0.90 -3.53
N GLY A 107 1.78 -0.88 -2.21
CA GLY A 107 1.44 0.31 -1.43
C GLY A 107 1.86 0.16 0.03
N TYR A 108 2.23 1.26 0.67
CA TYR A 108 2.70 1.27 2.05
C TYR A 108 2.19 2.49 2.81
N PHE A 109 1.79 2.30 4.06
CA PHE A 109 1.47 3.39 4.99
C PHE A 109 2.54 3.41 6.08
N GLN A 110 3.16 4.57 6.25
CA GLN A 110 4.17 4.85 7.27
C GLN A 110 3.57 5.85 8.27
N PRO A 111 3.24 5.43 9.50
CA PRO A 111 2.84 6.36 10.55
C PRO A 111 4.04 7.20 11.00
N GLY A 112 3.75 8.43 11.42
CA GLY A 112 4.68 9.30 12.13
C GLY A 112 3.96 10.09 13.23
N GLU A 113 4.72 10.76 14.10
CA GLU A 113 4.15 11.52 15.22
C GLU A 113 3.49 12.82 14.73
N ASP A 114 4.10 13.50 13.75
CA ASP A 114 3.62 14.78 13.22
C ASP A 114 3.07 14.69 11.80
N VAL A 115 3.40 13.63 11.07
CA VAL A 115 2.98 13.43 9.68
C VAL A 115 2.96 11.94 9.33
N ASN A 116 1.95 11.52 8.57
CA ASN A 116 1.86 10.19 7.98
C ASN A 116 2.18 10.26 6.49
N TYR A 117 2.74 9.17 5.96
CA TYR A 117 2.96 9.00 4.53
C TYR A 117 2.27 7.75 4.03
N ILE A 118 1.61 7.87 2.88
CA ILE A 118 1.17 6.74 2.06
C ILE A 118 1.95 6.82 0.75
N THR A 119 2.50 5.71 0.31
CA THR A 119 3.15 5.61 -1.00
C THR A 119 2.56 4.44 -1.76
N LEU A 120 2.21 4.61 -3.03
CA LEU A 120 1.65 3.52 -3.83
C LEU A 120 1.89 3.71 -5.32
N SER A 121 1.85 2.59 -6.03
CA SER A 121 1.74 2.58 -7.49
C SER A 121 0.30 2.37 -7.94
N THR A 122 -0.08 2.95 -9.09
CA THR A 122 -1.40 2.76 -9.71
C THR A 122 -1.49 1.55 -10.64
N ASP A 123 -0.39 0.83 -10.88
CA ASP A 123 -0.35 -0.35 -11.78
C ASP A 123 -0.48 -1.71 -11.08
N GLY A 124 -0.51 -1.72 -9.74
CA GLY A 124 -0.71 -2.93 -8.94
C GLY A 124 -2.17 -3.36 -8.87
N GLU A 125 -2.42 -4.61 -8.47
CA GLU A 125 -3.76 -5.05 -8.13
C GLU A 125 -4.27 -4.31 -6.89
N ASP A 126 -5.57 -3.99 -6.89
CA ASP A 126 -6.19 -3.22 -5.82
C ASP A 126 -6.09 -3.91 -4.45
N ALA A 127 -6.21 -5.25 -4.43
CA ALA A 127 -6.10 -6.03 -3.20
C ALA A 127 -4.70 -5.90 -2.58
N ASP A 128 -3.65 -6.06 -3.39
CA ASP A 128 -2.25 -5.98 -2.92
C ASP A 128 -1.85 -4.54 -2.54
N THR A 129 -2.28 -3.58 -3.36
CA THR A 129 -1.93 -2.16 -3.18
C THR A 129 -2.58 -1.57 -1.95
N TYR A 130 -3.89 -1.78 -1.79
CA TYR A 130 -4.65 -1.15 -0.71
C TYR A 130 -4.74 -2.01 0.54
N GLY A 131 -4.64 -3.34 0.44
CA GLY A 131 -4.68 -4.22 1.61
C GLY A 131 -3.61 -3.85 2.63
N THR A 132 -2.35 -3.78 2.19
CA THR A 132 -1.23 -3.35 3.04
C THR A 132 -1.43 -1.94 3.61
N ILE A 133 -1.89 -0.99 2.79
CA ILE A 133 -2.15 0.39 3.23
C ILE A 133 -3.23 0.39 4.33
N PHE A 134 -4.33 -0.32 4.13
CA PHE A 134 -5.44 -0.36 5.07
C PHE A 134 -5.06 -1.11 6.35
N HIS A 135 -4.30 -2.19 6.27
CA HIS A 135 -3.76 -2.90 7.44
C HIS A 135 -3.01 -1.93 8.37
N GLU A 136 -2.04 -1.21 7.81
CA GLU A 136 -1.23 -0.25 8.56
C GLU A 136 -2.02 0.99 9.00
N TYR A 137 -3.00 1.45 8.20
CA TYR A 137 -3.91 2.52 8.60
C TYR A 137 -4.74 2.10 9.83
N VAL A 138 -5.23 0.86 9.87
CA VAL A 138 -5.97 0.33 11.03
C VAL A 138 -5.11 0.37 12.29
N HIS A 139 -3.86 -0.08 12.20
CA HIS A 139 -2.91 0.07 13.31
C HIS A 139 -2.78 1.53 13.74
N PHE A 140 -2.63 2.46 12.80
CA PHE A 140 -2.56 3.88 13.11
C PHE A 140 -3.80 4.39 13.86
N ILE A 141 -5.00 4.06 13.38
CA ILE A 141 -6.26 4.45 14.02
C ILE A 141 -6.34 3.87 15.43
N ILE A 142 -6.12 2.56 15.59
CA ILE A 142 -6.21 1.88 16.89
C ILE A 142 -5.19 2.46 17.87
N ASN A 143 -3.93 2.60 17.46
CA ASN A 143 -2.85 3.07 18.33
C ASN A 143 -3.06 4.53 18.77
N THR A 144 -3.56 5.39 17.88
CA THR A 144 -3.87 6.79 18.20
C THR A 144 -5.07 6.90 19.14
N SER A 145 -6.00 5.95 19.04
CA SER A 145 -7.28 5.98 19.75
C SER A 145 -7.22 5.37 21.15
N PHE A 146 -6.46 4.29 21.29
CA PHE A 146 -6.44 3.46 22.49
C PHE A 146 -5.06 3.36 23.14
N GLY A 147 -4.00 3.87 22.50
CA GLY A 147 -2.62 3.73 22.96
C GLY A 147 -1.97 2.42 22.47
N LYS A 148 -0.77 2.53 21.89
CA LYS A 148 -0.05 1.38 21.28
C LYS A 148 0.24 0.24 22.26
N THR A 149 0.45 0.54 23.54
CA THR A 149 0.80 -0.44 24.58
C THR A 149 -0.41 -1.10 25.21
N ASP A 150 -1.59 -0.51 25.04
CA ASP A 150 -2.78 -0.87 25.80
C ASP A 150 -3.68 -1.85 25.03
N VAL A 151 -3.35 -2.11 23.76
CA VAL A 151 -4.07 -3.02 22.88
C VAL A 151 -3.30 -4.34 22.71
N PRO A 152 -3.90 -5.50 23.05
CA PRO A 152 -3.28 -6.79 22.85
C PRO A 152 -2.92 -7.05 21.37
N PRO A 153 -1.76 -7.64 21.05
CA PRO A 153 -1.33 -7.82 19.66
C PRO A 153 -2.30 -8.64 18.81
N TRP A 154 -2.90 -9.71 19.36
CA TRP A 154 -3.87 -10.54 18.61
C TRP A 154 -5.08 -9.71 18.17
N PHE A 155 -5.52 -8.77 19.00
CA PHE A 155 -6.68 -7.93 18.71
C PHE A 155 -6.33 -6.86 17.68
N ASN A 156 -5.16 -6.22 17.84
CA ASN A 156 -4.70 -5.18 16.93
C ASN A 156 -4.45 -5.75 15.52
N GLU A 157 -3.72 -6.86 15.42
CA GLU A 157 -3.43 -7.54 14.16
C GLU A 157 -4.70 -8.16 13.56
N GLY A 158 -5.55 -8.80 14.37
CA GLY A 158 -6.80 -9.37 13.88
C GLY A 158 -7.75 -8.32 13.28
N LEU A 159 -7.83 -7.11 13.86
CA LEU A 159 -8.62 -6.02 13.29
C LEU A 159 -8.00 -5.50 11.99
N ALA A 160 -6.68 -5.32 11.95
CA ALA A 160 -5.97 -4.90 10.75
C ALA A 160 -6.18 -5.90 9.60
N GLU A 161 -6.04 -7.19 9.89
CA GLU A 161 -6.31 -8.29 8.96
C GLU A 161 -7.77 -8.36 8.49
N TYR A 162 -8.72 -8.08 9.39
CA TYR A 162 -10.14 -8.08 9.06
C TYR A 162 -10.50 -6.94 8.10
N TYR A 163 -10.06 -5.73 8.43
CA TYR A 163 -10.43 -4.55 7.67
C TYR A 163 -9.56 -4.27 6.44
N GLN A 164 -8.38 -4.91 6.30
CA GLN A 164 -7.57 -4.74 5.09
C GLN A 164 -8.28 -5.21 3.81
N THR A 165 -9.25 -6.12 3.96
CA THR A 165 -10.08 -6.61 2.86
C THR A 165 -11.22 -5.66 2.48
N PHE A 166 -11.16 -4.41 2.94
CA PHE A 166 -12.13 -3.36 2.60
C PHE A 166 -12.34 -3.25 1.09
N THR A 167 -13.60 -3.31 0.68
CA THR A 167 -14.00 -2.99 -0.69
C THR A 167 -15.33 -2.25 -0.69
N ILE A 168 -15.57 -1.55 -1.80
CA ILE A 168 -16.83 -0.87 -2.07
C ILE A 168 -17.35 -1.40 -3.40
N GLU A 169 -18.57 -1.89 -3.37
CA GLU A 169 -19.32 -2.27 -4.56
C GLU A 169 -20.34 -1.19 -4.89
N GLU A 170 -20.58 -0.96 -6.18
CA GLU A 170 -21.63 -0.05 -6.66
C GLU A 170 -21.55 1.36 -6.04
N ASP A 171 -20.33 1.82 -5.77
CA ASP A 171 -19.96 3.12 -5.15
C ASP A 171 -20.55 3.42 -3.76
N GLN A 172 -21.34 2.52 -3.16
CA GLN A 172 -22.03 2.78 -1.89
C GLN A 172 -22.06 1.57 -0.94
N LYS A 173 -21.91 0.35 -1.44
CA LYS A 173 -22.00 -0.85 -0.61
C LYS A 173 -20.63 -1.25 -0.08
N VAL A 174 -20.36 -0.86 1.15
CA VAL A 174 -19.14 -1.24 1.87
C VAL A 174 -19.19 -2.72 2.25
N LYS A 175 -18.15 -3.48 1.91
CA LYS A 175 -17.90 -4.83 2.42
C LYS A 175 -16.62 -4.85 3.24
N LEU A 176 -16.66 -5.55 4.37
CA LEU A 176 -15.58 -5.63 5.36
C LEU A 176 -15.39 -7.10 5.75
N GLY A 177 -14.16 -7.49 6.09
CA GLY A 177 -13.90 -8.83 6.58
C GLY A 177 -14.15 -9.91 5.54
N LEU A 178 -13.81 -9.65 4.27
CA LEU A 178 -13.91 -10.69 3.25
C LEU A 178 -12.99 -11.86 3.63
N PRO A 179 -13.39 -13.10 3.30
CA PRO A 179 -12.55 -14.27 3.50
C PRO A 179 -11.19 -14.13 2.83
N GLN A 180 -10.12 -14.40 3.57
CA GLN A 180 -8.76 -14.45 3.04
C GLN A 180 -8.36 -15.90 2.75
N SER A 181 -8.31 -16.30 1.48
CA SER A 181 -8.02 -17.68 1.06
C SER A 181 -6.70 -18.21 1.63
N ASN A 182 -5.66 -17.37 1.70
CA ASN A 182 -4.36 -17.76 2.27
C ASN A 182 -4.45 -18.08 3.77
N HIS A 183 -5.24 -17.31 4.53
CA HIS A 183 -5.48 -17.59 5.95
C HIS A 183 -6.28 -18.88 6.15
N LEU A 184 -7.33 -19.07 5.37
CA LEU A 184 -8.14 -20.30 5.44
C LEU A 184 -7.27 -21.53 5.15
N LEU A 185 -6.47 -21.48 4.08
CA LEU A 185 -5.57 -22.57 3.72
C LEU A 185 -4.54 -22.84 4.83
N LEU A 186 -3.93 -21.77 5.36
CA LEU A 186 -2.92 -21.88 6.42
C LEU A 186 -3.50 -22.52 7.69
N LEU A 187 -4.69 -22.10 8.13
CA LEU A 187 -5.35 -22.64 9.32
C LEU A 187 -5.84 -24.07 9.13
N GLN A 188 -6.23 -24.46 7.91
CA GLN A 188 -6.63 -25.84 7.60
C GLN A 188 -5.44 -26.81 7.59
N GLN A 189 -4.25 -26.32 7.21
CA GLN A 189 -3.05 -27.15 7.04
C GLN A 189 -2.14 -27.21 8.27
N ASN A 190 -2.39 -26.36 9.28
CA ASN A 190 -1.52 -26.22 10.44
C ASN A 190 -2.30 -26.41 11.74
N LYS A 191 -1.57 -26.71 12.81
CA LYS A 191 -2.15 -26.69 14.16
C LYS A 191 -2.37 -25.25 14.58
N LEU A 192 -3.56 -24.98 15.12
CA LEU A 192 -3.87 -23.70 15.76
C LEU A 192 -3.02 -23.51 17.02
N ILE A 193 -2.74 -22.24 17.32
CA ILE A 193 -2.15 -21.81 18.58
C ILE A 193 -3.22 -22.00 19.66
N PRO A 194 -2.92 -22.62 20.82
CA PRO A 194 -3.90 -22.64 21.90
C PRO A 194 -4.29 -21.21 22.30
N LEU A 195 -5.59 -20.92 22.48
CA LEU A 195 -6.08 -19.56 22.76
C LEU A 195 -5.38 -18.91 23.97
N GLU A 196 -5.05 -19.68 25.00
CA GLU A 196 -4.28 -19.18 26.14
C GLU A 196 -2.90 -18.66 25.72
N THR A 197 -2.22 -19.36 24.82
CA THR A 197 -0.94 -18.94 24.24
C THR A 197 -1.14 -17.73 23.34
N LEU A 198 -2.16 -17.73 22.48
CA LEU A 198 -2.49 -16.63 21.57
C LEU A 198 -2.63 -15.31 22.34
N PHE A 199 -3.37 -15.31 23.45
CA PHE A 199 -3.61 -14.13 24.28
C PHE A 199 -2.39 -13.68 25.09
N LYS A 200 -1.39 -14.53 25.30
CA LYS A 200 -0.16 -14.21 26.03
C LYS A 200 0.96 -13.67 25.12
N ILE A 201 0.84 -13.80 23.80
CA ILE A 201 1.83 -13.27 22.86
C ILE A 201 1.86 -11.75 22.95
N ASN A 202 3.06 -11.21 23.15
CA ASN A 202 3.34 -9.78 23.13
C ASN A 202 4.19 -9.39 21.91
N ASN A 203 4.28 -8.09 21.60
CA ASN A 203 5.02 -7.57 20.44
C ASN A 203 6.50 -8.02 20.40
N TYR A 204 7.14 -8.18 21.58
CA TYR A 204 8.50 -8.66 21.66
C TYR A 204 8.61 -10.13 21.20
N SER A 205 7.78 -11.01 21.77
CA SER A 205 7.76 -12.42 21.38
C SER A 205 7.36 -12.63 19.93
N LEU A 206 6.45 -11.80 19.40
CA LEU A 206 6.04 -11.85 18.00
C LEU A 206 7.20 -11.49 17.05
N GLY A 207 8.00 -10.48 17.42
CA GLY A 207 9.17 -10.06 16.64
C GLY A 207 10.30 -11.10 16.61
N GLN A 208 10.37 -11.99 17.60
CA GLN A 208 11.40 -13.04 17.71
C GLN A 208 10.99 -14.35 17.01
N ASN A 209 9.72 -14.52 16.65
CA ASN A 209 9.21 -15.76 16.08
C ASN A 209 9.61 -15.93 14.60
N ALA A 210 9.77 -17.17 14.18
CA ALA A 210 9.94 -17.51 12.77
C ALA A 210 8.73 -17.06 11.94
N ASN A 211 8.97 -16.68 10.68
CA ASN A 211 7.93 -16.19 9.76
C ASN A 211 6.68 -17.09 9.72
N HIS A 212 6.86 -18.42 9.71
CA HIS A 212 5.75 -19.38 9.68
C HIS A 212 4.83 -19.27 10.90
N SER A 213 5.41 -19.22 12.11
CA SER A 213 4.63 -19.07 13.35
C SER A 213 3.92 -17.72 13.42
N ARG A 214 4.53 -16.67 12.85
CA ARG A 214 3.92 -15.34 12.74
C ARG A 214 2.72 -15.33 11.79
N SER A 215 2.82 -16.01 10.64
CA SER A 215 1.69 -16.13 9.72
C SER A 215 0.50 -16.85 10.33
N ILE A 216 0.73 -17.92 11.11
CA ILE A 216 -0.36 -18.61 11.83
C ILE A 216 -0.99 -17.68 12.87
N PHE A 217 -0.18 -16.92 13.61
CA PHE A 217 -0.68 -15.94 14.58
C PHE A 217 -1.60 -14.89 13.93
N TYR A 218 -1.24 -14.37 12.76
CA TYR A 218 -2.09 -13.42 12.02
C TYR A 218 -3.37 -14.06 11.51
N ALA A 219 -3.29 -15.23 10.88
CA ALA A 219 -4.46 -15.94 10.39
C ALA A 219 -5.44 -16.29 11.51
N GLU A 220 -4.95 -16.74 12.67
CA GLU A 220 -5.81 -17.11 13.79
C GLU A 220 -6.42 -15.87 14.48
N SER A 221 -5.64 -14.80 14.62
CA SER A 221 -6.13 -13.51 15.11
C SER A 221 -7.24 -12.94 14.22
N TRP A 222 -7.05 -13.00 12.90
CA TRP A 222 -8.07 -12.66 11.91
C TRP A 222 -9.34 -13.50 12.08
N ALA A 223 -9.21 -14.82 12.18
CA ALA A 223 -10.34 -15.72 12.32
C ALA A 223 -11.14 -15.45 13.60
N LEU A 224 -10.44 -15.18 14.72
CA LEU A 224 -11.07 -14.82 15.98
C LEU A 224 -11.83 -13.49 15.89
N ILE A 225 -11.23 -12.44 15.30
CA ILE A 225 -11.93 -11.17 15.09
C ILE A 225 -13.12 -11.33 14.17
N HIS A 226 -12.97 -12.09 13.08
CA HIS A 226 -14.06 -12.38 12.15
C HIS A 226 -15.24 -13.06 12.87
N TYR A 227 -14.97 -14.05 13.73
CA TYR A 227 -15.97 -14.69 14.57
C TYR A 227 -16.65 -13.69 15.52
N LEU A 228 -15.88 -12.84 16.21
CA LEU A 228 -16.40 -11.88 17.19
C LEU A 228 -17.25 -10.78 16.54
N VAL A 229 -16.80 -10.22 15.42
CA VAL A 229 -17.48 -9.13 14.71
C VAL A 229 -18.76 -9.62 14.04
N GLN A 230 -18.76 -10.84 13.49
CA GLN A 230 -19.95 -11.41 12.85
C GLN A 230 -20.87 -12.14 13.84
N GLY A 231 -20.61 -12.02 15.16
CA GLY A 231 -21.44 -12.59 16.21
C GLY A 231 -21.56 -14.11 16.16
N GLY A 232 -20.50 -14.78 15.69
CA GLY A 232 -20.48 -16.23 15.47
C GLY A 232 -21.38 -16.73 14.34
N LYS A 233 -21.96 -15.84 13.53
CA LYS A 233 -22.70 -16.22 12.33
C LYS A 233 -21.70 -16.51 11.21
N SER A 234 -21.71 -17.74 10.71
CA SER A 234 -20.91 -18.20 9.57
C SER A 234 -21.49 -17.74 8.22
N GLU A 235 -22.06 -16.54 8.13
CA GLU A 235 -22.67 -16.05 6.89
C GLU A 235 -21.69 -15.17 6.12
N GLY A 236 -20.65 -15.84 5.63
CA GLY A 236 -19.87 -15.43 4.47
C GLY A 236 -20.19 -16.34 3.27
N LEU A 237 -21.48 -16.54 2.98
CA LEU A 237 -21.98 -17.10 1.72
C LEU A 237 -23.38 -16.50 1.48
N GLY A 238 -23.39 -15.28 0.96
CA GLY A 238 -24.54 -14.77 0.18
C GLY A 238 -24.31 -15.09 -1.28
#